data_AF-A0A956YCR4-F1
#
_entry.id   AF-A0A956YCR4-F1
#
_cell.length_a   1.000
_cell.length_b   1.000
_cell.length_c   1.000
_cell.angle_alpha   90.00
_cell.angle_beta   90.00
_cell.angle_gamma   90.00
#
_symmetry.space_group_name_H-M   'P 1'
#
loop_
_entity.id
_entity.type
_entity.pdbx_description
1 polymer ?
#
loop_
_entity_poly.entity_id
_entity_poly.type
_entity_poly.pdbx_seq_one_letter_code
_entity_poly.pdbx_strand_id
1 'polypeptide(L)'
;MKVYTFDPHLYLREIVLVGCGGTGSQLARAVARMIYSMKAARQSVPRVCFIDPDVVELPNVGRQLFTHAEVGLHKAEALAWRFNYSLGLSIEC
;
A
#
# COMPACT_ATOMS: atom_id res chain seq x y z
N MET A 1 19.38 -17.90 19.09
CA MET A 1 19.01 -16.50 18.80
C MET A 1 18.96 -16.35 17.28
N LYS A 2 17.82 -15.98 16.68
CA LYS A 2 17.76 -15.74 15.22
C LYS A 2 18.44 -14.40 14.95
N VAL A 3 19.58 -14.43 14.28
CA VAL A 3 20.24 -13.22 13.78
C VAL A 3 19.59 -12.87 12.45
N TYR A 4 18.95 -11.71 12.37
CA TYR A 4 18.44 -11.18 11.10
C TYR A 4 19.60 -10.51 10.37
N THR A 5 20.30 -11.27 9.52
CA THR A 5 21.27 -10.73 8.58
C THR A 5 20.56 -10.27 7.31
N PHE A 6 20.90 -9.06 6.85
CA PHE A 6 20.47 -8.60 5.52
C PHE A 6 21.16 -9.45 4.46
N ASP A 7 20.37 -10.22 3.73
CA ASP A 7 20.83 -10.96 2.55
C ASP A 7 20.28 -10.24 1.31
N PRO A 8 21.13 -9.59 0.49
CA PRO A 8 20.70 -8.90 -0.71
C PRO A 8 20.11 -9.83 -1.79
N HIS A 9 20.29 -11.15 -1.65
CA HIS A 9 19.69 -12.17 -2.51
C HIS A 9 18.36 -12.71 -1.97
N LEU A 10 17.93 -12.29 -0.77
CA LEU A 10 16.63 -12.63 -0.25
C LEU A 10 15.55 -11.79 -0.97
N TYR A 11 14.89 -12.40 -1.94
CA TYR A 11 13.73 -11.79 -2.59
C TYR A 11 12.56 -11.71 -1.61
N LEU A 12 12.20 -10.48 -1.22
CA LEU A 12 10.96 -10.20 -0.50
C LEU A 12 9.79 -10.80 -1.29
N ARG A 13 9.05 -11.72 -0.66
CA ARG A 13 7.90 -12.39 -1.28
C ARG A 13 6.61 -11.61 -1.07
N GLU A 14 6.46 -10.99 0.09
CA GLU A 14 5.23 -10.34 0.50
C GLU A 14 5.50 -9.13 1.38
N ILE A 15 4.68 -8.10 1.21
CA ILE A 15 4.56 -6.94 2.10
C ILE A 15 3.09 -6.81 2.48
N VAL A 16 2.79 -6.90 3.78
CA VAL A 16 1.46 -6.62 4.32
C VAL A 16 1.51 -5.30 5.09
N LEU A 17 0.69 -4.34 4.68
CA LEU A 17 0.53 -3.07 5.38
C LEU A 17 -0.76 -3.12 6.21
N VAL A 18 -0.63 -3.16 7.53
CA VAL A 18 -1.76 -3.13 8.45
C VAL A 18 -1.98 -1.71 8.95
N GLY A 19 -3.17 -1.17 8.66
CA GLY A 19 -3.55 0.21 8.92
C GLY A 19 -3.30 1.11 7.70
N CYS A 20 -4.37 1.73 7.21
CA CYS A 20 -4.45 2.63 6.06
C CYS A 20 -4.95 4.04 6.47
N GLY A 21 -4.92 4.38 7.76
CA GLY A 21 -5.27 5.70 8.29
C GLY A 21 -4.22 6.78 8.00
N GLY A 22 -3.97 7.70 8.95
CA GLY A 22 -3.06 8.84 8.76
C GLY A 22 -1.64 8.45 8.30
N THR A 23 -0.91 7.71 9.14
CA THR A 23 0.44 7.22 8.80
C THR A 23 0.39 6.14 7.72
N GLY A 24 -0.56 5.22 7.86
CA GLY A 24 -0.76 4.08 6.95
C GLY A 24 -0.91 4.51 5.50
N SER A 25 -1.76 5.49 5.23
CA SER A 25 -2.01 5.97 3.87
C SER A 25 -0.79 6.64 3.22
N GLN A 26 0.09 7.28 4.00
CA GLN A 26 1.35 7.82 3.50
C GLN A 26 2.36 6.71 3.19
N LEU A 27 2.44 5.70 4.04
CA LEU A 27 3.29 4.54 3.82
C LEU A 27 2.80 3.71 2.61
N ALA A 28 1.48 3.53 2.46
CA ALA A 28 0.85 2.89 1.31
C ALA A 28 1.29 3.55 -0.01
N ARG A 29 1.28 4.89 -0.06
CA ARG A 29 1.79 5.66 -1.21
C ARG A 29 3.27 5.40 -1.48
N ALA A 30 4.10 5.37 -0.43
CA ALA A 30 5.53 5.10 -0.56
C ALA A 30 5.78 3.68 -1.08
N VAL A 31 5.09 2.67 -0.53
CA VAL A 31 5.14 1.28 -0.97
C VAL A 31 4.72 1.17 -2.43
N ALA A 32 3.57 1.72 -2.82
CA ALA A 32 3.10 1.69 -4.20
C ALA A 32 4.14 2.28 -5.19
N ARG A 33 4.77 3.40 -4.84
CA ARG A 33 5.85 3.99 -5.66
C ARG A 33 7.08 3.10 -5.74
N MET A 34 7.49 2.44 -4.65
CA MET A 34 8.61 1.49 -4.65
C MET A 34 8.32 0.30 -5.56
N ILE A 35 7.13 -0.31 -5.43
CA ILE A 35 6.69 -1.43 -6.27
C ILE A 35 6.63 -1.03 -7.74
N TYR A 36 6.10 0.14 -8.05
CA TYR A 36 6.10 0.68 -9.42
C TYR A 36 7.53 0.80 -9.98
N SER A 37 8.46 1.40 -9.21
CA SER A 37 9.86 1.54 -9.63
C SER A 37 10.55 0.19 -9.84
N MET A 38 10.33 -0.78 -8.96
CA MET A 38 10.86 -2.14 -9.09
C MET A 38 10.33 -2.82 -10.36
N LYS A 39 9.03 -2.70 -10.63
CA LYS A 39 8.40 -3.23 -11.84
C LYS A 39 8.98 -2.59 -13.10
N ALA A 40 9.15 -1.27 -13.11
CA ALA A 40 9.76 -0.55 -14.23
C ALA A 40 11.23 -0.94 -14.47
N ALA A 41 11.97 -1.21 -13.39
CA ALA A 41 13.35 -1.70 -13.44
C ALA A 41 13.46 -3.22 -13.74
N ARG A 42 12.33 -3.91 -14.00
CA ARG A 42 12.27 -5.37 -14.24
C ARG A 42 12.85 -6.20 -13.09
N GLN A 43 12.72 -5.72 -11.85
CA GLN A 43 13.11 -6.43 -10.65
C GLN A 43 11.98 -7.35 -10.16
N SER A 44 12.32 -8.32 -9.31
CA SER A 44 11.31 -9.14 -8.61
C SER A 44 10.48 -8.25 -7.69
N VAL A 45 9.16 -8.25 -7.86
CA VAL A 45 8.21 -7.46 -7.07
C VAL A 45 7.50 -8.36 -6.06
N PRO A 46 7.45 -8.01 -4.76
CA PRO A 46 6.68 -8.77 -3.78
C PRO A 46 5.17 -8.63 -4.02
N ARG A 47 4.40 -9.62 -3.56
CA ARG A 47 2.95 -9.46 -3.36
C ARG A 47 2.73 -8.35 -2.32
N VAL A 48 1.76 -7.48 -2.54
CA VAL A 48 1.43 -6.41 -1.59
C VAL A 48 -0.04 -6.49 -1.22
N CYS A 49 -0.32 -6.47 0.09
CA CYS A 49 -1.67 -6.49 0.64
C CYS A 49 -1.85 -5.37 1.67
N PHE A 50 -2.96 -4.64 1.58
CA PHE A 50 -3.34 -3.60 2.53
C PHE A 50 -4.50 -4.09 3.39
N ILE A 51 -4.41 -3.89 4.70
CA ILE A 51 -5.46 -4.34 5.63
C ILE A 51 -5.88 -3.17 6.50
N ASP A 52 -7.15 -2.82 6.47
CA ASP A 52 -7.76 -1.83 7.37
C ASP A 52 -9.27 -2.09 7.46
N PRO A 53 -9.83 -2.30 8.67
CA PRO A 53 -11.26 -2.56 8.84
C PRO A 53 -12.12 -1.30 8.69
N ASP A 54 -11.54 -0.11 8.81
CA ASP A 54 -12.29 1.13 8.81
C ASP A 54 -12.72 1.55 7.40
N VAL A 55 -13.79 2.34 7.36
CA VAL A 55 -14.22 3.06 6.17
C VAL A 55 -13.69 4.48 6.15
N VAL A 56 -13.60 5.07 4.96
CA VAL A 56 -13.27 6.48 4.78
C VAL A 56 -14.45 7.34 5.21
N GLU A 57 -14.24 8.21 6.18
CA GLU A 57 -15.21 9.20 6.62
C GLU A 57 -14.83 10.61 6.14
N LEU A 58 -15.81 11.53 6.08
CA LEU A 58 -15.56 12.93 5.70
C LEU A 58 -14.40 13.59 6.47
N PRO A 59 -14.24 13.43 7.80
CA PRO A 59 -13.12 14.02 8.53
C PRO A 59 -11.75 13.46 8.16
N ASN A 60 -11.70 12.30 7.49
CA ASN A 60 -10.45 11.71 7.02
C ASN A 60 -9.93 12.41 5.77
N VAL A 61 -10.81 12.99 4.95
CA VAL A 61 -10.43 13.71 3.73
C VAL A 61 -9.55 14.91 4.07
N GLY A 62 -8.41 15.03 3.39
CA GLY A 62 -7.41 16.08 3.62
C GLY A 62 -6.49 15.86 4.84
N ARG A 63 -6.93 15.13 5.86
CA ARG A 63 -6.06 14.72 7.00
C ARG A 63 -5.31 13.42 6.75
N GLN A 64 -5.94 12.52 6.00
CA GLN A 64 -5.39 11.26 5.52
C GLN A 64 -5.40 11.32 3.99
N LEU A 65 -4.73 10.37 3.33
CA LEU A 65 -4.62 10.38 1.87
C LEU A 65 -5.91 9.86 1.20
N PHE A 66 -7.07 10.45 1.51
CA PHE A 66 -8.36 10.16 0.89
C PHE A 66 -8.97 11.39 0.25
N THR A 67 -9.81 11.14 -0.75
CA THR A 67 -10.57 12.14 -1.50
C THR A 67 -12.06 12.04 -1.19
N HIS A 68 -12.83 13.07 -1.55
CA HIS A 68 -14.28 13.07 -1.36
C HIS A 68 -14.98 11.91 -2.08
N ALA A 69 -14.45 11.46 -3.22
CA ALA A 69 -15.02 10.37 -4.00
C ALA A 69 -14.87 8.99 -3.32
N GLU A 70 -14.05 8.90 -2.27
CA GLU A 70 -13.75 7.65 -1.59
C GLU A 70 -14.49 7.50 -0.25
N VAL A 71 -15.24 8.53 0.17
CA VAL A 71 -16.04 8.46 1.39
C VAL A 71 -17.04 7.31 1.29
N GLY A 72 -17.05 6.45 2.31
CA GLY A 72 -17.87 5.24 2.38
C GLY A 72 -17.19 3.97 1.87
N LEU A 73 -16.03 4.06 1.20
CA LEU A 73 -15.22 2.88 0.85
C LEU A 73 -14.38 2.42 2.04
N HIS A 74 -14.00 1.14 2.08
CA HIS A 74 -12.98 0.68 3.02
C HIS A 74 -11.63 1.37 2.73
N LYS A 75 -10.92 1.78 3.78
CA LYS A 75 -9.66 2.52 3.65
C LYS A 75 -8.61 1.76 2.84
N ALA A 76 -8.51 0.44 3.06
CA ALA A 76 -7.61 -0.43 2.32
C ALA A 76 -7.98 -0.50 0.83
N GLU A 77 -9.25 -0.75 0.52
CA GLU A 77 -9.77 -0.81 -0.86
C GLU A 77 -9.55 0.49 -1.61
N ALA A 78 -9.90 1.63 -1.00
CA ALA A 78 -9.75 2.95 -1.61
C ALA A 78 -8.31 3.21 -2.05
N LEU A 79 -7.32 2.91 -1.21
CA LEU A 79 -5.91 3.08 -1.56
C LEU A 79 -5.42 2.04 -2.56
N ALA A 80 -5.74 0.76 -2.35
CA ALA A 80 -5.32 -0.33 -3.23
C ALA A 80 -5.82 -0.10 -4.65
N TRP A 81 -7.12 0.18 -4.83
CA TRP A 81 -7.72 0.47 -6.12
C TRP A 81 -7.11 1.71 -6.75
N ARG A 82 -6.98 2.80 -5.99
CA ARG A 82 -6.39 4.04 -6.53
C ARG A 82 -4.98 3.82 -7.06
N PHE A 83 -4.13 3.11 -6.34
CA PHE A 83 -2.76 2.83 -6.80
C PHE A 83 -2.72 1.80 -7.93
N ASN A 84 -3.60 0.80 -7.93
CA ASN A 84 -3.72 -0.16 -9.02
C ASN A 84 -4.09 0.55 -10.33
N TYR A 85 -5.13 1.39 -10.32
CA TYR A 85 -5.57 2.12 -11.49
C TYR A 85 -4.57 3.20 -11.94
N SER A 86 -3.95 3.93 -11.01
CA SER A 86 -3.05 5.03 -11.38
C SER A 86 -1.65 4.57 -11.79
N LEU A 87 -1.15 3.45 -11.26
CA LEU A 87 0.23 2.98 -11.48
C LEU A 87 0.30 1.62 -12.19
N GLY A 88 -0.83 1.01 -12.55
CA GLY A 88 -0.86 -0.32 -13.19
C GLY A 88 -0.32 -1.42 -12.28
N LEU A 89 -0.71 -1.39 -11.00
CA LEU A 89 -0.30 -2.33 -9.95
C LEU A 89 -1.39 -3.39 -9.67
N SER A 90 -1.07 -4.31 -8.77
CA SER A 90 -1.96 -5.42 -8.35
C SER A 90 -1.87 -5.61 -6.83
N ILE A 91 -2.10 -4.53 -6.09
CA ILE A 91 -2.18 -4.51 -4.63
C ILE A 91 -3.51 -5.14 -4.21
N GLU A 92 -3.46 -6.09 -3.28
CA GLU A 92 -4.59 -6.76 -2.66
C GLU A 92 -5.09 -5.99 -1.44
N CYS A 93 -6.34 -6.21 -1.04
CA CYS A 93 -6.96 -5.62 0.14
C CYS A 93 -8.06 -6.51 0.69
#